data_AF-A0A968X323-F1
#
_entry.id   AF-A0A968X323-F1
#
_cell.length_a   1.000
_cell.length_b   1.000
_cell.length_c   1.000
_cell.angle_alpha   90.00
_cell.angle_beta   90.00
_cell.angle_gamma   90.00
#
_symmetry.space_group_name_H-M   'P 1'
#
loop_
_entity.id
_entity.type
_entity.pdbx_description
1 polymer ?
#
loop_
_entity_poly.entity_id
_entity_poly.type
_entity_poly.pdbx_seq_one_letter_code
_entity_poly.pdbx_strand_id
1 'polypeptide(L)'
;MSDTSTSIAPDVLPTQTKRKKARAKGRDSPLQQVQKRVSRSESIADEFMRMLTQLAERGHYWRSEVFRDFVGVCGVLVERLENDTWWRAMWRAHAGTKLEDETETRFAAIDRRYSPDEMTEMAKLFGCLVPMARGLDGQSYNYADHLGVAYMQFGSKSGQETRGQFFTPFSVSKLMAMMLMDEESLNADILTRLNEAADHLGVYIDPRMSPEEVWRVHQNQLHSYVRPVLVLDPCCGAGSMLIAAASVAPRWAIDAALIQMVAIDIDPLCAAMTRIQMWLFGITANVFCADSLTAEILSILPEPVQAVYRPIVEAVTPEAKVEATAQAEEAQEALQMSLFSANLDDDLKLPMTTKARRTKKEQTVPVHTGEQMALEVT
;
A
#
# COMPACT_ATOMS: atom_id res chain seq x y z
N MET A 1 -21.41 82.92 5.73
CA MET A 1 -20.23 83.45 4.98
C MET A 1 -19.32 82.25 4.74
N SER A 2 -19.52 81.59 3.58
CA SER A 2 -18.57 81.42 2.46
C SER A 2 -17.53 80.31 2.69
N ASP A 3 -17.65 79.11 2.10
CA ASP A 3 -17.24 78.68 0.73
C ASP A 3 -15.76 79.00 0.40
N THR A 4 -14.89 78.19 -0.22
CA THR A 4 -14.73 76.78 -0.66
C THR A 4 -13.33 76.67 -1.34
N SER A 5 -12.77 75.45 -1.47
CA SER A 5 -11.79 74.95 -2.50
C SER A 5 -10.31 75.45 -2.47
N THR A 6 -9.23 74.74 -2.91
CA THR A 6 -9.00 73.59 -3.81
C THR A 6 -7.53 73.02 -3.71
N SER A 7 -7.33 71.70 -3.94
CA SER A 7 -6.31 70.95 -4.74
C SER A 7 -4.75 71.14 -4.68
N ILE A 8 -4.03 70.04 -4.33
CA ILE A 8 -2.90 69.25 -4.99
C ILE A 8 -1.85 70.02 -5.85
N ALA A 9 -0.49 69.87 -5.83
CA ALA A 9 0.53 68.77 -5.73
C ALA A 9 1.95 69.41 -5.51
N PRO A 10 3.14 68.75 -5.69
CA PRO A 10 3.56 67.34 -5.58
C PRO A 10 4.80 67.15 -4.67
N ASP A 11 5.11 65.93 -4.23
CA ASP A 11 6.37 65.62 -3.52
C ASP A 11 7.29 64.72 -4.37
N VAL A 12 8.57 65.12 -4.45
CA VAL A 12 9.57 64.64 -5.40
C VAL A 12 10.36 63.48 -4.81
N LEU A 13 10.42 62.35 -5.53
CA LEU A 13 11.21 61.15 -5.21
C LEU A 13 12.73 61.44 -5.04
N PRO A 14 13.42 60.84 -4.06
CA PRO A 14 14.87 60.70 -4.11
C PRO A 14 15.27 59.46 -4.92
N THR A 15 16.35 59.65 -5.69
CA THR A 15 16.92 58.78 -6.72
C THR A 15 17.49 57.45 -6.20
N GLN A 16 17.25 56.38 -6.96
CA GLN A 16 17.77 55.03 -6.67
C GLN A 16 19.29 54.95 -6.75
N THR A 17 19.95 54.61 -5.64
CA THR A 17 21.34 54.13 -5.64
C THR A 17 21.35 52.62 -5.87
N LYS A 18 21.96 52.18 -6.98
CA LYS A 18 22.10 50.78 -7.38
C LYS A 18 22.88 49.95 -6.34
N ARG A 19 22.19 49.23 -5.45
CA ARG A 19 22.78 48.09 -4.72
C ARG A 19 22.68 46.83 -5.58
N LYS A 20 23.81 46.38 -6.14
CA LYS A 20 23.95 45.05 -6.76
C LYS A 20 23.70 43.98 -5.68
N LYS A 21 22.53 43.33 -5.70
CA LYS A 21 22.31 42.09 -4.93
C LYS A 21 23.08 40.96 -5.61
N ALA A 22 24.18 40.54 -4.99
CA ALA A 22 24.82 39.27 -5.30
C ALA A 22 23.81 38.14 -4.97
N ARG A 23 23.34 37.44 -6.00
CA ARG A 23 22.41 36.32 -5.88
C ARG A 23 23.22 35.11 -5.40
N ALA A 24 23.17 34.82 -4.10
CA ALA A 24 23.66 33.55 -3.58
C ALA A 24 22.85 32.43 -4.26
N LYS A 25 23.53 31.60 -5.07
CA LYS A 25 22.93 30.36 -5.59
C LYS A 25 22.69 29.45 -4.38
N GLY A 26 21.46 29.41 -3.89
CA GLY A 26 21.04 28.40 -2.92
C GLY A 26 21.32 27.01 -3.50
N ARG A 27 21.90 26.12 -2.70
CA ARG A 27 22.00 24.71 -3.06
C ARG A 27 20.57 24.17 -3.19
N ASP A 28 20.29 23.50 -4.30
CA ASP A 28 19.00 22.85 -4.51
C ASP A 28 18.73 21.87 -3.36
N SER A 29 17.50 21.85 -2.84
CA SER A 29 17.07 20.84 -1.86
C SER A 29 17.16 19.42 -2.45
N PRO A 30 17.22 18.35 -1.63
CA PRO A 30 17.24 16.97 -2.13
C PRO A 30 16.10 16.67 -3.12
N LEU A 31 14.89 17.16 -2.83
CA LEU A 31 13.73 17.06 -3.73
C LEU A 31 13.96 17.79 -5.07
N GLN A 32 14.53 19.00 -5.04
CA GLN A 32 14.85 19.76 -6.27
C GLN A 32 15.98 19.11 -7.09
N GLN A 33 16.93 18.45 -6.43
CA GLN A 33 17.99 17.69 -7.10
C GLN A 33 17.43 16.44 -7.78
N VAL A 34 16.53 15.72 -7.10
CA VAL A 34 15.80 14.58 -7.68
C VAL A 34 14.95 15.06 -8.86
N GLN A 35 14.17 16.14 -8.71
CA GLN A 35 13.36 16.73 -9.78
C GLN A 35 14.17 17.10 -11.03
N LYS A 36 15.34 17.76 -10.87
CA LYS A 36 16.21 18.11 -11.99
C LYS A 36 16.88 16.91 -12.67
N ARG A 37 17.08 15.81 -11.94
CA ARG A 37 17.63 14.55 -12.48
C ARG A 37 16.55 13.78 -13.24
N VAL A 38 15.36 13.66 -12.66
CA VAL A 38 14.16 13.05 -13.28
C VAL A 38 13.80 13.77 -14.59
N SER A 39 13.80 15.11 -14.61
CA SER A 39 13.51 15.87 -15.83
C SER A 39 14.54 15.70 -16.95
N ARG A 40 15.67 15.02 -16.69
CA ARG A 40 16.81 14.90 -17.61
C ARG A 40 17.03 13.50 -18.17
N SER A 41 16.44 12.42 -17.64
CA SER A 41 16.72 11.09 -18.21
C SER A 41 15.61 10.03 -18.21
N GLU A 42 14.61 10.01 -17.33
CA GLU A 42 13.71 8.83 -17.23
C GLU A 42 12.53 9.16 -16.31
N SER A 43 11.43 8.39 -16.36
CA SER A 43 10.34 8.59 -15.39
C SER A 43 10.83 8.29 -13.96
N ILE A 44 10.17 8.84 -12.93
CA ILE A 44 10.56 8.58 -11.52
C ILE A 44 10.52 7.08 -11.20
N ALA A 45 9.59 6.35 -11.82
CA ALA A 45 9.45 4.90 -11.67
C ALA A 45 10.63 4.14 -12.29
N ASP A 46 11.13 4.58 -13.46
CA ASP A 46 12.32 3.98 -14.09
C ASP A 46 13.56 4.20 -13.23
N GLU A 47 13.73 5.43 -12.71
CA GLU A 47 14.84 5.75 -11.78
C GLU A 47 14.75 4.92 -10.50
N PHE A 48 13.55 4.76 -9.93
CA PHE A 48 13.31 3.91 -8.77
C PHE A 48 13.75 2.45 -9.06
N MET A 49 13.30 1.88 -10.19
CA MET A 49 13.66 0.51 -10.57
C MET A 49 15.15 0.34 -10.86
N ARG A 50 15.78 1.34 -11.49
CA ARG A 50 17.22 1.38 -11.76
C ARG A 50 18.01 1.37 -10.46
N MET A 51 17.66 2.24 -9.51
CA MET A 51 18.32 2.33 -8.20
C MET A 51 18.16 1.04 -7.39
N LEU A 52 16.95 0.47 -7.38
CA LEU A 52 16.65 -0.78 -6.66
C LEU A 52 17.46 -1.94 -7.24
N THR A 53 17.59 -2.01 -8.58
CA THR A 53 18.42 -2.99 -9.29
C THR A 53 19.89 -2.84 -8.96
N GLN A 54 20.43 -1.61 -9.00
CA GLN A 54 21.82 -1.35 -8.65
C GLN A 54 22.14 -1.71 -7.20
N LEU A 55 21.22 -1.49 -6.27
CA LEU A 55 21.41 -1.86 -4.87
C LEU A 55 21.53 -3.39 -4.71
N ALA A 56 20.71 -4.16 -5.42
CA ALA A 56 20.77 -5.62 -5.35
C ALA A 56 21.95 -6.25 -6.10
N GLU A 57 22.42 -5.62 -7.18
CA GLU A 57 23.54 -6.15 -7.99
C GLU A 57 24.92 -5.98 -7.34
N ARG A 58 25.01 -5.29 -6.20
CA ARG A 58 26.24 -5.21 -5.39
C ARG A 58 26.66 -6.55 -4.78
N GLY A 59 25.84 -7.59 -4.92
CA GLY A 59 26.28 -8.99 -4.81
C GLY A 59 26.25 -9.62 -3.42
N HIS A 60 25.73 -8.90 -2.41
CA HIS A 60 25.69 -9.39 -1.03
C HIS A 60 24.34 -9.97 -0.60
N TYR A 61 23.26 -9.71 -1.36
CA TYR A 61 21.88 -10.05 -0.97
C TYR A 61 21.05 -10.56 -2.14
N TRP A 62 20.07 -11.39 -1.85
CA TRP A 62 19.07 -11.77 -2.84
C TRP A 62 18.18 -10.57 -3.17
N ARG A 63 17.76 -10.44 -4.44
CA ARG A 63 16.85 -9.35 -4.87
C ARG A 63 15.59 -9.29 -4.00
N SER A 64 14.98 -10.43 -3.69
CA SER A 64 13.81 -10.53 -2.81
C SER A 64 14.08 -9.99 -1.40
N GLU A 65 15.28 -10.20 -0.85
CA GLU A 65 15.68 -9.65 0.45
C GLU A 65 15.88 -8.14 0.38
N VAL A 66 16.52 -7.63 -0.67
CA VAL A 66 16.73 -6.18 -0.85
C VAL A 66 15.39 -5.45 -0.93
N PHE A 67 14.43 -6.01 -1.68
CA PHE A 67 13.09 -5.44 -1.76
C PHE A 67 12.36 -5.52 -0.42
N ARG A 68 12.42 -6.68 0.26
CA ARG A 68 11.82 -6.85 1.59
C ARG A 68 12.38 -5.85 2.60
N ASP A 69 13.69 -5.66 2.61
CA ASP A 69 14.36 -4.75 3.53
C ASP A 69 14.06 -3.29 3.18
N PHE A 70 13.99 -2.95 1.90
CA PHE A 70 13.50 -1.64 1.45
C PHE A 70 12.08 -1.35 1.96
N VAL A 71 11.15 -2.30 1.78
CA VAL A 71 9.79 -2.21 2.33
C VAL A 71 9.82 -2.11 3.86
N GLY A 72 10.70 -2.85 4.53
CA GLY A 72 10.90 -2.78 5.98
C GLY A 72 11.35 -1.39 6.45
N VAL A 73 12.34 -0.79 5.79
CA VAL A 73 12.80 0.58 6.06
C VAL A 73 11.67 1.58 5.83
N CYS A 74 10.93 1.45 4.73
CA CYS A 74 9.77 2.29 4.46
C CYS A 74 8.71 2.18 5.55
N GLY A 75 8.41 0.95 6.02
CA GLY A 75 7.47 0.72 7.11
C GLY A 75 7.88 1.44 8.40
N VAL A 76 9.15 1.33 8.78
CA VAL A 76 9.71 2.04 9.95
C VAL A 76 9.62 3.56 9.76
N LEU A 77 9.95 4.07 8.58
CA LEU A 77 9.88 5.50 8.27
C LEU A 77 8.44 6.01 8.33
N VAL A 78 7.50 5.31 7.72
CA VAL A 78 6.08 5.63 7.76
C VAL A 78 5.61 5.66 9.22
N GLU A 79 5.90 4.63 10.00
CA GLU A 79 5.51 4.56 11.41
C GLU A 79 6.09 5.69 12.28
N ARG A 80 7.30 6.17 11.97
CA ARG A 80 7.97 7.31 12.64
C ARG A 80 7.53 8.68 12.13
N LEU A 81 7.19 8.81 10.86
CA LEU A 81 6.66 10.04 10.27
C LEU A 81 5.19 10.24 10.64
N GLU A 82 4.47 9.14 10.90
CA GLU A 82 3.17 9.11 11.56
C GLU A 82 3.26 9.47 13.05
N ASN A 83 3.88 10.62 13.37
CA ASN A 83 3.79 11.24 14.69
C ASN A 83 2.38 11.85 14.86
N ASP A 84 1.63 11.30 15.83
CA ASP A 84 0.46 11.86 16.51
C ASP A 84 -0.65 12.51 15.66
N THR A 85 -1.32 11.71 14.84
CA THR A 85 -2.71 12.02 14.49
C THR A 85 -3.65 11.43 15.55
N TRP A 86 -4.64 12.22 15.97
CA TRP A 86 -5.65 11.86 16.98
C TRP A 86 -6.32 10.49 16.71
N TRP A 87 -6.41 10.09 15.44
CA TRP A 87 -6.97 8.80 15.03
C TRP A 87 -6.16 7.61 15.57
N ARG A 88 -4.82 7.70 15.58
CA ARG A 88 -3.93 6.66 16.14
C ARG A 88 -4.02 6.62 17.67
N ALA A 89 -4.21 7.75 18.33
CA ALA A 89 -4.47 7.80 19.76
C ALA A 89 -5.79 7.10 20.11
N MET A 90 -6.83 7.35 19.30
CA MET A 90 -8.13 6.67 19.42
C MET A 90 -8.02 5.17 19.15
N TRP A 91 -7.34 4.76 18.08
CA TRP A 91 -7.17 3.35 17.73
C TRP A 91 -6.26 2.59 18.71
N ARG A 92 -5.14 3.17 19.16
CA ARG A 92 -4.26 2.57 20.20
C ARG A 92 -5.02 2.30 21.50
N ALA A 93 -5.94 3.20 21.87
CA ALA A 93 -6.80 3.02 23.03
C ALA A 93 -7.78 1.85 22.86
N HIS A 94 -8.15 1.50 21.62
CA HIS A 94 -9.07 0.39 21.32
C HIS A 94 -8.36 -0.94 20.98
N ALA A 95 -7.17 -0.91 20.38
CA ALA A 95 -6.50 -2.08 19.81
C ALA A 95 -5.40 -2.69 20.70
N GLY A 96 -5.01 -2.03 21.80
CA GLY A 96 -4.11 -2.63 22.81
C GLY A 96 -2.69 -2.99 22.35
N THR A 97 -2.26 -2.59 21.15
CA THR A 97 -0.98 -3.00 20.56
C THR A 97 0.18 -2.10 20.98
N LYS A 98 1.12 -2.64 21.77
CA LYS A 98 2.45 -2.04 22.01
C LYS A 98 3.34 -2.35 20.80
N LEU A 99 3.50 -1.39 19.87
CA LEU A 99 4.33 -1.56 18.66
C LEU A 99 5.81 -1.16 18.84
N GLU A 100 6.16 -0.42 19.90
CA GLU A 100 7.46 0.31 19.96
C GLU A 100 8.70 -0.61 20.00
N ASP A 101 8.64 -1.75 20.69
CA ASP A 101 9.80 -2.66 20.82
C ASP A 101 10.10 -3.46 19.53
N GLU A 102 9.09 -3.71 18.69
CA GLU A 102 9.26 -4.49 17.45
C GLU A 102 9.83 -3.64 16.31
N THR A 103 9.39 -2.39 16.16
CA THR A 103 9.83 -1.50 15.07
C THR A 103 11.31 -1.17 15.15
N GLU A 104 11.83 -0.83 16.35
CA GLU A 104 13.26 -0.55 16.53
C GLU A 104 14.14 -1.79 16.31
N THR A 105 13.68 -2.95 16.79
CA THR A 105 14.36 -4.22 16.59
C THR A 105 14.45 -4.58 15.10
N ARG A 106 13.36 -4.40 14.35
CA ARG A 106 13.33 -4.64 12.90
C ARG A 106 14.26 -3.70 12.15
N PHE A 107 14.26 -2.40 12.48
CA PHE A 107 15.16 -1.45 11.85
C PHE A 107 16.62 -1.77 12.13
N ALA A 108 16.97 -2.05 13.40
CA ALA A 108 18.33 -2.41 13.78
C ALA A 108 18.83 -3.69 13.09
N ALA A 109 17.93 -4.64 12.81
CA ALA A 109 18.27 -5.84 12.05
C ALA A 109 18.63 -5.51 10.58
N ILE A 110 17.90 -4.59 9.94
CA ILE A 110 18.18 -4.14 8.57
C ILE A 110 19.45 -3.28 8.54
N ASP A 111 19.58 -2.30 9.44
CA ASP A 111 20.71 -1.39 9.52
C ASP A 111 22.06 -2.12 9.67
N ARG A 112 22.09 -3.23 10.41
CA ARG A 112 23.28 -4.09 10.54
C ARG A 112 23.72 -4.78 9.25
N ARG A 113 22.83 -4.92 8.26
CA ARG A 113 23.13 -5.57 6.98
C ARG A 113 23.75 -4.59 5.98
N TYR A 114 23.30 -3.34 5.97
CA TYR A 114 23.68 -2.40 4.92
C TYR A 114 24.78 -1.45 5.39
N SER A 115 25.72 -1.14 4.51
CA SER A 115 26.66 -0.05 4.75
C SER A 115 25.93 1.31 4.82
N PRO A 116 26.54 2.35 5.43
CA PRO A 116 25.93 3.68 5.47
C PRO A 116 25.58 4.25 4.08
N ASP A 117 26.39 3.94 3.07
CA ASP A 117 26.15 4.36 1.69
C ASP A 117 24.95 3.62 1.08
N GLU A 118 24.78 2.33 1.36
CA GLU A 118 23.62 1.55 0.92
C GLU A 118 22.33 1.97 1.62
N MET A 119 22.39 2.27 2.92
CA MET A 119 21.26 2.87 3.65
C MET A 119 20.88 4.24 3.08
N THR A 120 21.87 5.02 2.64
CA THR A 120 21.63 6.27 1.92
C THR A 120 20.92 6.03 0.58
N GLU A 121 21.25 4.96 -0.14
CA GLU A 121 20.51 4.57 -1.36
C GLU A 121 19.08 4.11 -1.05
N MET A 122 18.84 3.36 0.04
CA MET A 122 17.48 3.03 0.49
C MET A 122 16.64 4.27 0.79
N ALA A 123 17.22 5.26 1.46
CA ALA A 123 16.54 6.53 1.73
C ALA A 123 16.19 7.27 0.43
N LYS A 124 17.06 7.22 -0.58
CA LYS A 124 16.77 7.81 -1.90
C LYS A 124 15.65 7.07 -2.63
N LEU A 125 15.60 5.74 -2.55
CA LEU A 125 14.49 4.94 -3.08
C LEU A 125 13.15 5.37 -2.49
N PHE A 126 13.08 5.59 -1.17
CA PHE A 126 11.89 6.15 -0.53
C PHE A 126 11.58 7.55 -1.05
N GLY A 127 12.61 8.38 -1.25
CA GLY A 127 12.49 9.71 -1.87
C GLY A 127 11.94 9.70 -3.31
N CYS A 128 12.09 8.60 -4.06
CA CYS A 128 11.45 8.37 -5.35
C CYS A 128 10.00 7.87 -5.20
N LEU A 129 9.75 6.99 -4.24
CA LEU A 129 8.43 6.41 -4.00
C LEU A 129 7.37 7.45 -3.62
N VAL A 130 7.73 8.46 -2.83
CA VAL A 130 6.82 9.54 -2.43
C VAL A 130 6.21 10.29 -3.63
N PRO A 131 7.00 10.88 -4.55
CA PRO A 131 6.45 11.56 -5.73
C PRO A 131 5.86 10.61 -6.78
N MET A 132 6.21 9.31 -6.77
CA MET A 132 5.47 8.32 -7.56
C MET A 132 4.00 8.27 -7.12
N ALA A 133 3.72 8.31 -5.81
CA ALA A 133 2.37 8.25 -5.26
C ALA A 133 1.67 9.62 -5.11
N ARG A 134 2.38 10.68 -4.72
CA ARG A 134 1.81 12.01 -4.37
C ARG A 134 2.03 13.12 -5.41
N GLY A 135 2.43 12.74 -6.62
CA GLY A 135 2.81 13.71 -7.66
C GLY A 135 3.99 14.60 -7.25
N LEU A 136 4.41 15.47 -8.17
CA LEU A 136 5.51 16.41 -7.91
C LEU A 136 5.06 17.68 -7.17
N ASP A 137 3.76 17.96 -7.15
CA ASP A 137 3.15 19.07 -6.41
C ASP A 137 2.94 18.74 -4.92
N GLY A 138 3.00 17.45 -4.55
CA GLY A 138 2.73 16.94 -3.20
C GLY A 138 1.26 16.97 -2.79
N GLN A 139 0.39 17.45 -3.67
CA GLN A 139 -1.06 17.64 -3.44
C GLN A 139 -1.89 16.63 -4.24
N SER A 140 -1.39 16.21 -5.41
CA SER A 140 -2.06 15.25 -6.28
C SER A 140 -1.81 13.81 -5.83
N TYR A 141 -2.69 12.90 -6.20
CA TYR A 141 -2.50 11.46 -5.96
C TYR A 141 -2.45 10.72 -7.29
N ASN A 142 -1.35 10.00 -7.51
CA ASN A 142 -1.16 9.11 -8.65
C ASN A 142 -1.58 7.69 -8.24
N TYR A 143 -2.88 7.47 -8.11
CA TYR A 143 -3.43 6.17 -7.72
C TYR A 143 -2.98 5.07 -8.68
N ALA A 144 -2.12 4.18 -8.18
CA ALA A 144 -1.64 2.98 -8.84
C ALA A 144 -0.98 2.07 -7.79
N ASP A 145 -0.87 0.78 -8.10
CA ASP A 145 -0.14 -0.18 -7.28
C ASP A 145 1.36 -0.10 -7.56
N HIS A 146 2.02 0.92 -7.01
CA HIS A 146 3.44 1.20 -7.25
C HIS A 146 4.35 0.09 -6.69
N LEU A 147 4.09 -0.37 -5.46
CA LEU A 147 4.93 -1.39 -4.82
C LEU A 147 4.66 -2.79 -5.36
N GLY A 148 3.42 -3.14 -5.69
CA GLY A 148 3.10 -4.43 -6.32
C GLY A 148 3.69 -4.53 -7.73
N VAL A 149 3.59 -3.47 -8.54
CA VAL A 149 4.25 -3.43 -9.86
C VAL A 149 5.77 -3.53 -9.72
N ALA A 150 6.37 -2.78 -8.80
CA ALA A 150 7.81 -2.87 -8.54
C ALA A 150 8.23 -4.27 -8.10
N TYR A 151 7.48 -4.91 -7.20
CA TYR A 151 7.73 -6.27 -6.75
C TYR A 151 7.74 -7.27 -7.91
N MET A 152 6.70 -7.24 -8.75
CA MET A 152 6.58 -8.14 -9.91
C MET A 152 7.70 -7.90 -10.93
N GLN A 153 8.01 -6.64 -11.25
CA GLN A 153 9.08 -6.28 -12.19
C GLN A 153 10.47 -6.63 -11.64
N PHE A 154 10.67 -6.50 -10.33
CA PHE A 154 11.94 -6.78 -9.69
C PHE A 154 12.20 -8.29 -9.55
N GLY A 155 11.16 -9.06 -9.23
CA GLY A 155 11.21 -10.52 -9.16
C GLY A 155 11.42 -11.19 -10.53
N SER A 156 10.67 -10.75 -11.56
CA SER A 156 10.70 -11.36 -12.90
C SER A 156 12.07 -11.35 -13.60
N LYS A 157 12.96 -10.40 -13.29
CA LYS A 157 14.32 -10.34 -13.87
C LYS A 157 15.33 -11.31 -13.23
N SER A 158 14.92 -12.11 -12.24
CA SER A 158 15.83 -12.95 -11.45
C SER A 158 15.82 -14.44 -11.77
N GLY A 159 14.92 -14.91 -12.64
CA GLY A 159 14.71 -16.35 -12.85
C GLY A 159 14.19 -17.09 -11.61
N GLN A 160 13.94 -16.38 -10.51
CA GLN A 160 13.10 -16.85 -9.41
C GLN A 160 11.67 -16.43 -9.74
N GLU A 161 10.80 -17.42 -9.91
CA GLU A 161 9.36 -17.18 -9.93
C GLU A 161 9.00 -16.42 -8.65
N THR A 162 8.14 -15.40 -8.75
CA THR A 162 7.61 -14.63 -7.63
C THR A 162 6.74 -15.50 -6.72
N ARG A 163 7.19 -16.66 -6.24
CA ARG A 163 6.35 -17.68 -5.57
C ARG A 163 5.01 -17.96 -6.27
N GLY A 164 4.89 -17.66 -7.57
CA GLY A 164 3.62 -17.71 -8.31
C GLY A 164 2.57 -16.67 -7.90
N GLN A 165 2.88 -15.68 -7.05
CA GLN A 165 1.98 -14.59 -6.70
C GLN A 165 1.90 -13.59 -7.87
N PHE A 166 0.69 -13.40 -8.40
CA PHE A 166 0.36 -12.37 -9.38
C PHE A 166 -0.56 -11.35 -8.72
N PHE A 167 -0.26 -10.06 -8.87
CA PHE A 167 -1.15 -9.02 -8.39
C PHE A 167 -2.18 -8.63 -9.45
N THR A 168 -3.40 -8.37 -9.00
CA THR A 168 -4.48 -7.86 -9.84
C THR A 168 -4.04 -6.55 -10.51
N PRO A 169 -4.01 -6.47 -11.85
CA PRO A 169 -3.67 -5.24 -12.55
C PRO A 169 -4.59 -4.10 -12.12
N PHE A 170 -4.01 -2.91 -11.89
CA PHE A 170 -4.76 -1.78 -11.34
C PHE A 170 -6.00 -1.39 -12.15
N SER A 171 -5.98 -1.56 -13.48
CA SER A 171 -7.15 -1.30 -14.33
C SER A 171 -8.34 -2.22 -14.00
N VAL A 172 -8.08 -3.47 -13.63
CA VAL A 172 -9.11 -4.43 -13.22
C VAL A 172 -9.64 -4.08 -11.84
N SER A 173 -8.75 -3.76 -10.89
CA SER A 173 -9.14 -3.26 -9.57
C SER A 173 -10.00 -2.00 -9.67
N LYS A 174 -9.62 -1.07 -10.55
CA LYS A 174 -10.37 0.17 -10.80
C LYS A 174 -11.73 -0.09 -11.42
N LEU A 175 -11.83 -1.00 -12.39
CA LEU A 175 -13.12 -1.41 -12.96
C LEU A 175 -14.06 -1.95 -11.87
N MET A 176 -13.57 -2.88 -11.03
CA MET A 176 -14.36 -3.44 -9.94
C MET A 176 -14.79 -2.37 -8.93
N ALA A 177 -13.89 -1.45 -8.56
CA ALA A 177 -14.22 -0.34 -7.67
C ALA A 177 -15.32 0.56 -8.27
N MET A 178 -15.24 0.90 -9.56
CA MET A 178 -16.28 1.70 -10.24
C MET A 178 -17.65 0.99 -10.29
N MET A 179 -17.67 -0.34 -10.32
CA MET A 179 -18.92 -1.12 -10.30
C MET A 179 -19.56 -1.20 -8.90
N LEU A 180 -18.75 -1.13 -7.84
CA LEU A 180 -19.20 -1.31 -6.46
C LEU A 180 -19.41 -0.01 -5.70
N MET A 181 -18.74 1.07 -6.13
CA MET A 181 -18.68 2.34 -5.41
C MET A 181 -19.01 3.50 -6.35
N ASP A 182 -20.26 3.57 -6.80
CA ASP A 182 -20.73 4.77 -7.49
C ASP A 182 -20.87 5.94 -6.49
N GLU A 183 -20.52 7.14 -6.94
CA GLU A 183 -20.42 8.32 -6.09
C GLU A 183 -21.78 8.73 -5.50
N GLU A 184 -22.88 8.52 -6.23
CA GLU A 184 -24.23 8.89 -5.78
C GLU A 184 -24.67 8.01 -4.62
N SER A 185 -24.58 6.68 -4.77
CA SER A 185 -24.89 5.71 -3.71
C SER A 185 -24.00 5.91 -2.50
N LEU A 186 -22.70 6.15 -2.70
CA LEU A 186 -21.75 6.35 -1.60
C LEU A 186 -22.07 7.63 -0.81
N ASN A 187 -22.38 8.73 -1.49
CA ASN A 187 -22.80 9.97 -0.84
C ASN A 187 -24.13 9.80 -0.08
N ALA A 188 -25.09 9.06 -0.63
CA ALA A 188 -26.35 8.75 0.05
C ALA A 188 -26.13 7.89 1.31
N ASP A 189 -25.24 6.91 1.23
CA ASP A 189 -24.90 6.02 2.35
C ASP A 189 -24.20 6.78 3.48
N ILE A 190 -23.29 7.70 3.12
CA ILE A 190 -22.63 8.61 4.06
C ILE A 190 -23.63 9.57 4.71
N LEU A 191 -24.53 10.19 3.93
CA LEU A 191 -25.54 11.10 4.47
C LEU A 191 -26.49 10.38 5.44
N THR A 192 -26.86 9.14 5.13
CA THR A 192 -27.68 8.30 6.02
C THR A 192 -26.98 8.11 7.37
N ARG A 193 -25.69 7.72 7.38
CA ARG A 193 -24.89 7.59 8.61
C ARG A 193 -24.73 8.89 9.39
N LEU A 194 -24.58 10.02 8.67
CA LEU A 194 -24.50 11.34 9.30
C LEU A 194 -25.82 11.71 9.99
N ASN A 195 -26.96 11.46 9.34
CA ASN A 195 -28.28 11.70 9.91
C ASN A 195 -28.57 10.77 11.10
N GLU A 196 -28.22 9.49 11.02
CA GLU A 196 -28.35 8.55 12.15
C GLU A 196 -27.56 9.02 13.39
N ALA A 197 -26.34 9.52 13.19
CA ALA A 197 -25.54 10.07 14.27
C ALA A 197 -26.13 11.38 14.82
N ALA A 198 -26.67 12.23 13.94
CA ALA A 198 -27.31 13.48 14.34
C ALA A 198 -28.61 13.24 15.14
N ASP A 199 -29.44 12.31 14.70
CA ASP A 199 -30.66 11.89 15.39
C ASP A 199 -30.34 11.34 16.78
N HIS A 200 -29.29 10.52 16.90
CA HIS A 200 -28.81 10.02 18.19
C HIS A 200 -28.42 11.14 19.17
N LEU A 201 -27.90 12.25 18.66
CA LEU A 201 -27.43 13.39 19.45
C LEU A 201 -28.45 14.55 19.55
N GLY A 202 -29.59 14.46 18.87
CA GLY A 202 -30.56 15.55 18.75
C GLY A 202 -30.02 16.77 17.99
N VAL A 203 -29.10 16.57 17.05
CA VAL A 203 -28.53 17.62 16.19
C VAL A 203 -29.44 17.79 14.97
N TYR A 204 -29.89 19.02 14.72
CA TYR A 204 -30.62 19.33 13.50
C TYR A 204 -29.66 19.48 12.31
N ILE A 205 -29.93 18.77 11.23
CA ILE A 205 -29.30 18.93 9.92
C ILE A 205 -30.31 19.52 8.95
N ASP A 206 -29.93 20.56 8.20
CA ASP A 206 -30.77 21.07 7.11
C ASP A 206 -30.81 20.02 5.97
N PRO A 207 -31.99 19.49 5.58
CA PRO A 207 -32.10 18.44 4.57
C PRO A 207 -31.65 18.87 3.16
N ARG A 208 -31.33 20.15 2.94
CA ARG A 208 -30.79 20.67 1.68
C ARG A 208 -29.27 20.59 1.60
N MET A 209 -28.59 20.33 2.72
CA MET A 209 -27.13 20.26 2.76
C MET A 209 -26.63 18.99 2.08
N SER A 210 -25.53 19.11 1.34
CA SER A 210 -24.83 17.93 0.83
C SER A 210 -24.13 17.17 1.97
N PRO A 211 -23.80 15.88 1.81
CA PRO A 211 -23.09 15.12 2.85
C PRO A 211 -21.76 15.78 3.27
N GLU A 212 -21.04 16.39 2.32
CA GLU A 212 -19.79 17.12 2.61
C GLU A 212 -20.06 18.37 3.46
N GLU A 213 -21.12 19.11 3.16
CA GLU A 213 -21.51 20.30 3.94
C GLU A 213 -21.92 19.92 5.36
N VAL A 214 -22.68 18.83 5.51
CA VAL A 214 -23.07 18.29 6.81
C VAL A 214 -21.81 17.95 7.61
N TRP A 215 -20.87 17.22 7.02
CA TRP A 215 -19.61 16.89 7.67
C TRP A 215 -18.82 18.15 8.05
N ARG A 216 -18.64 19.08 7.12
CA ARG A 216 -17.88 20.33 7.37
C ARG A 216 -18.43 21.13 8.55
N VAL A 217 -19.75 21.22 8.69
CA VAL A 217 -20.42 21.99 9.76
C VAL A 217 -20.48 21.21 11.08
N HIS A 218 -20.78 19.91 11.03
CA HIS A 218 -21.13 19.12 12.21
C HIS A 218 -20.08 18.11 12.66
N GLN A 219 -18.94 17.97 11.96
CA GLN A 219 -17.87 17.00 12.29
C GLN A 219 -17.48 17.01 13.78
N ASN A 220 -17.37 18.17 14.42
CA ASN A 220 -16.99 18.27 15.83
C ASN A 220 -18.00 17.58 16.77
N GLN A 221 -19.27 17.55 16.38
CA GLN A 221 -20.34 16.88 17.13
C GLN A 221 -20.47 15.41 16.72
N LEU A 222 -20.34 15.13 15.42
CA LEU A 222 -20.71 13.83 14.85
C LEU A 222 -19.56 12.82 14.79
N HIS A 223 -18.29 13.26 14.75
CA HIS A 223 -17.15 12.39 14.43
C HIS A 223 -17.01 11.13 15.32
N SER A 224 -17.44 11.18 16.59
CA SER A 224 -17.37 10.03 17.49
C SER A 224 -18.54 9.05 17.36
N TYR A 225 -19.61 9.43 16.65
CA TYR A 225 -20.88 8.69 16.58
C TYR A 225 -21.20 8.19 15.17
N VAL A 226 -20.65 8.82 14.14
CA VAL A 226 -20.84 8.40 12.75
C VAL A 226 -20.13 7.08 12.53
N ARG A 227 -20.89 6.08 12.08
CA ARG A 227 -20.31 4.82 11.61
C ARG A 227 -19.78 5.01 10.19
N PRO A 228 -18.53 4.63 9.88
CA PRO A 228 -18.00 4.78 8.53
C PRO A 228 -18.61 3.75 7.58
N VAL A 229 -18.54 4.03 6.28
CA VAL A 229 -18.71 3.03 5.22
C VAL A 229 -17.49 2.11 5.24
N LEU A 230 -17.70 0.79 5.21
CA LEU A 230 -16.62 -0.19 5.30
C LEU A 230 -16.26 -0.73 3.92
N VAL A 231 -14.97 -0.69 3.58
CA VAL A 231 -14.41 -1.34 2.38
C VAL A 231 -13.39 -2.38 2.87
N LEU A 232 -13.60 -3.63 2.52
CA LEU A 232 -12.76 -4.76 2.96
C LEU A 232 -12.14 -5.47 1.77
N ASP A 233 -10.84 -5.75 1.86
CA ASP A 233 -10.14 -6.71 1.01
C ASP A 233 -9.47 -7.78 1.90
N PRO A 234 -9.97 -9.02 1.93
CA PRO A 234 -9.48 -10.07 2.82
C PRO A 234 -8.17 -10.75 2.37
N CYS A 235 -7.71 -10.45 1.14
CA CYS A 235 -6.50 -11.01 0.55
C CYS A 235 -5.83 -9.92 -0.32
N CYS A 236 -5.40 -8.84 0.34
CA CYS A 236 -5.21 -7.56 -0.33
C CYS A 236 -3.98 -7.47 -1.25
N GLY A 237 -3.04 -8.40 -1.16
CA GLY A 237 -1.75 -8.31 -1.82
C GLY A 237 -1.04 -7.01 -1.45
N ALA A 238 -0.55 -6.28 -2.45
CA ALA A 238 0.03 -4.94 -2.27
C ALA A 238 -1.01 -3.82 -2.08
N GLY A 239 -2.32 -4.13 -2.10
CA GLY A 239 -3.41 -3.21 -1.77
C GLY A 239 -4.10 -2.56 -2.97
N SER A 240 -3.96 -3.12 -4.18
CA SER A 240 -4.46 -2.52 -5.42
C SER A 240 -5.97 -2.23 -5.40
N MET A 241 -6.77 -3.07 -4.74
CA MET A 241 -8.20 -2.85 -4.55
C MET A 241 -8.54 -1.65 -3.67
N LEU A 242 -7.83 -1.48 -2.55
CA LEU A 242 -8.04 -0.34 -1.64
C LEU A 242 -7.63 0.97 -2.33
N ILE A 243 -6.50 0.94 -3.07
CA ILE A 243 -6.04 2.09 -3.86
C ILE A 243 -7.09 2.44 -4.93
N ALA A 244 -7.67 1.43 -5.59
CA ALA A 244 -8.73 1.61 -6.57
C ALA A 244 -10.00 2.19 -5.96
N ALA A 245 -10.44 1.68 -4.80
CA ALA A 245 -11.57 2.21 -4.04
C ALA A 245 -11.38 3.68 -3.67
N ALA A 246 -10.20 4.06 -3.17
CA ALA A 246 -9.87 5.46 -2.87
C ALA A 246 -9.83 6.35 -4.12
N SER A 247 -9.50 5.79 -5.28
CA SER A 247 -9.44 6.53 -6.54
C SER A 247 -10.80 6.89 -7.14
N VAL A 248 -11.87 6.21 -6.70
CA VAL A 248 -13.25 6.44 -7.17
C VAL A 248 -14.13 7.08 -6.10
N ALA A 249 -13.77 6.95 -4.82
CA ALA A 249 -14.48 7.57 -3.71
C ALA A 249 -14.28 9.11 -3.69
N PRO A 250 -15.25 9.87 -3.18
CA PRO A 250 -15.09 11.31 -3.01
C PRO A 250 -13.98 11.60 -2.00
N ARG A 251 -13.02 12.44 -2.40
CA ARG A 251 -11.79 12.66 -1.63
C ARG A 251 -12.05 13.17 -0.21
N TRP A 252 -13.02 14.06 -0.05
CA TRP A 252 -13.39 14.62 1.25
C TRP A 252 -13.82 13.53 2.25
N ALA A 253 -14.47 12.45 1.78
CA ALA A 253 -14.92 11.36 2.64
C ALA A 253 -13.75 10.45 3.07
N ILE A 254 -12.74 10.28 2.20
CA ILE A 254 -11.48 9.61 2.54
C ILE A 254 -10.72 10.41 3.60
N ASP A 255 -10.55 11.72 3.38
CA ASP A 255 -9.85 12.62 4.30
C ASP A 255 -10.57 12.75 5.65
N ALA A 256 -11.91 12.67 5.64
CA ALA A 256 -12.76 12.66 6.82
C ALA A 256 -12.75 11.31 7.57
N ALA A 257 -12.12 10.27 7.03
CA ALA A 257 -12.19 8.89 7.52
C ALA A 257 -13.65 8.36 7.65
N LEU A 258 -14.57 8.86 6.84
CA LEU A 258 -15.94 8.36 6.73
C LEU A 258 -16.04 7.08 5.89
N ILE A 259 -14.95 6.73 5.21
CA ILE A 259 -14.75 5.45 4.56
C ILE A 259 -13.58 4.77 5.26
N GLN A 260 -13.88 3.71 5.99
CA GLN A 260 -12.88 2.93 6.70
C GLN A 260 -12.48 1.74 5.83
N MET A 261 -11.20 1.70 5.47
CA MET A 261 -10.65 0.58 4.73
C MET A 261 -10.09 -0.49 5.68
N VAL A 262 -10.28 -1.74 5.31
CA VAL A 262 -9.75 -2.91 6.02
C VAL A 262 -9.08 -3.81 4.99
N ALA A 263 -7.85 -4.20 5.28
CA ALA A 263 -7.05 -5.06 4.42
C ALA A 263 -6.47 -6.19 5.26
N ILE A 264 -6.53 -7.40 4.74
CA ILE A 264 -5.94 -8.59 5.35
C ILE A 264 -5.09 -9.25 4.27
N ASP A 265 -3.89 -9.69 4.63
CA ASP A 265 -3.12 -10.59 3.80
C ASP A 265 -2.33 -11.56 4.67
N ILE A 266 -2.10 -12.77 4.19
CA ILE A 266 -1.32 -13.77 4.90
C ILE A 266 0.19 -13.49 4.78
N ASP A 267 0.63 -12.80 3.73
CA ASP A 267 2.03 -12.45 3.50
C ASP A 267 2.39 -11.13 4.19
N PRO A 268 3.35 -11.13 5.15
CA PRO A 268 3.77 -9.92 5.85
C PRO A 268 4.37 -8.86 4.93
N LEU A 269 4.96 -9.25 3.79
CA LEU A 269 5.47 -8.30 2.80
C LEU A 269 4.32 -7.58 2.10
N CYS A 270 3.27 -8.31 1.71
CA CYS A 270 2.05 -7.76 1.11
C CYS A 270 1.36 -6.78 2.06
N ALA A 271 1.10 -7.18 3.30
CA ALA A 271 0.53 -6.31 4.31
C ALA A 271 1.37 -5.04 4.55
N ALA A 272 2.71 -5.16 4.55
CA ALA A 272 3.61 -4.01 4.68
C ALA A 272 3.53 -3.07 3.47
N MET A 273 3.54 -3.61 2.24
CA MET A 273 3.36 -2.82 1.02
C MET A 273 2.02 -2.08 1.03
N THR A 274 0.92 -2.77 1.35
CA THR A 274 -0.40 -2.14 1.47
C THR A 274 -0.35 -0.98 2.45
N ARG A 275 0.18 -1.17 3.67
CA ARG A 275 0.26 -0.12 4.69
C ARG A 275 1.02 1.13 4.20
N ILE A 276 2.16 0.93 3.56
CA ILE A 276 2.96 2.05 3.00
C ILE A 276 2.18 2.77 1.91
N GLN A 277 1.53 2.05 1.01
CA GLN A 277 0.74 2.68 -0.06
C GLN A 277 -0.46 3.44 0.51
N MET A 278 -1.17 2.89 1.50
CA MET A 278 -2.27 3.58 2.18
C MET A 278 -1.79 4.91 2.79
N TRP A 279 -0.65 4.90 3.48
CA TRP A 279 -0.06 6.13 4.03
C TRP A 279 0.31 7.14 2.93
N LEU A 280 0.96 6.69 1.86
CA LEU A 280 1.35 7.55 0.74
C LEU A 280 0.14 8.24 0.10
N PHE A 281 -0.98 7.53 -0.04
CA PHE A 281 -2.23 8.05 -0.60
C PHE A 281 -3.10 8.80 0.41
N GLY A 282 -2.69 8.89 1.69
CA GLY A 282 -3.49 9.51 2.74
C GLY A 282 -4.81 8.79 2.98
N ILE A 283 -4.79 7.46 2.91
CA ILE A 283 -5.94 6.58 3.13
C ILE A 283 -5.84 6.01 4.54
N THR A 284 -6.92 6.12 5.31
CA THR A 284 -7.04 5.49 6.62
C THR A 284 -7.45 4.04 6.45
N ALA A 285 -6.53 3.11 6.70
CA ALA A 285 -6.75 1.68 6.53
C ALA A 285 -6.23 0.86 7.72
N ASN A 286 -7.01 -0.12 8.14
CA ASN A 286 -6.58 -1.15 9.08
C ASN A 286 -6.02 -2.33 8.29
N VAL A 287 -4.69 -2.50 8.33
CA VAL A 287 -3.98 -3.52 7.55
C VAL A 287 -3.42 -4.60 8.47
N PHE A 288 -3.91 -5.83 8.31
CA PHE A 288 -3.57 -6.99 9.12
C PHE A 288 -2.73 -7.99 8.32
N CYS A 289 -1.70 -8.55 8.97
CA CYS A 289 -0.99 -9.72 8.48
C CYS A 289 -1.57 -10.95 9.20
N ALA A 290 -2.49 -11.67 8.56
CA ALA A 290 -3.20 -12.79 9.16
C ALA A 290 -3.81 -13.71 8.10
N ASP A 291 -4.11 -14.95 8.48
CA ASP A 291 -5.01 -15.81 7.71
C ASP A 291 -6.46 -15.30 7.91
N SER A 292 -7.07 -14.79 6.83
CA SER A 292 -8.41 -14.20 6.82
C SER A 292 -9.53 -15.19 7.16
N LEU A 293 -9.23 -16.50 7.18
CA LEU A 293 -10.16 -17.59 7.49
C LEU A 293 -10.04 -18.08 8.94
N THR A 294 -9.51 -17.27 9.86
CA THR A 294 -9.33 -17.65 11.27
C THR A 294 -10.30 -16.94 12.22
N ALA A 295 -10.61 -17.58 13.35
CA ALA A 295 -11.43 -16.96 14.40
C ALA A 295 -10.72 -15.78 15.08
N GLU A 296 -9.37 -15.80 15.13
CA GLU A 296 -8.57 -14.74 15.71
C GLU A 296 -8.76 -13.43 14.94
N ILE A 297 -8.55 -13.44 13.62
CA ILE A 297 -8.78 -12.24 12.80
C ILE A 297 -10.24 -11.82 12.85
N LEU A 298 -11.19 -12.76 12.80
CA LEU A 298 -12.62 -12.46 12.89
C LEU A 298 -12.96 -11.68 14.15
N SER A 299 -12.37 -12.04 15.29
CA SER A 299 -12.67 -11.41 16.59
C SER A 299 -12.27 -9.93 16.68
N ILE A 300 -11.30 -9.50 15.86
CA ILE A 300 -10.78 -8.12 15.88
C ILE A 300 -11.32 -7.25 14.74
N LEU A 301 -12.07 -7.83 13.78
CA LEU A 301 -12.70 -7.09 12.69
C LEU A 301 -13.93 -6.29 13.17
N PRO A 302 -14.33 -5.21 12.49
CA PRO A 302 -15.55 -4.47 12.81
C PRO A 302 -16.80 -5.37 12.78
N GLU A 303 -17.75 -5.16 13.70
CA GLU A 303 -18.94 -6.02 13.85
C GLU A 303 -19.71 -6.30 12.54
N PRO A 304 -19.96 -5.31 11.64
CA PRO A 304 -20.61 -5.58 10.37
C PRO A 304 -19.83 -6.55 9.47
N VAL A 305 -18.49 -6.51 9.53
CA VAL A 305 -17.62 -7.47 8.82
C VAL A 305 -17.72 -8.84 9.47
N GLN A 306 -17.73 -8.90 10.82
CA GLN A 306 -17.83 -10.17 11.52
C GLN A 306 -19.11 -10.91 11.15
N ALA A 307 -20.24 -10.22 11.04
CA ALA A 307 -21.52 -10.82 10.68
C ALA A 307 -21.47 -11.52 9.30
N VAL A 308 -20.77 -10.93 8.32
CA VAL A 308 -20.60 -11.50 6.97
C VAL A 308 -19.60 -12.67 6.97
N TYR A 309 -18.50 -12.55 7.70
CA TYR A 309 -17.41 -13.52 7.67
C TYR A 309 -17.60 -14.72 8.60
N ARG A 310 -18.35 -14.57 9.69
CA ARG A 310 -18.60 -15.63 10.66
C ARG A 310 -19.02 -16.97 10.02
N PRO A 311 -20.04 -17.03 9.14
CA PRO A 311 -20.40 -18.31 8.50
C PRO A 311 -19.28 -18.87 7.60
N ILE A 312 -18.46 -18.02 6.99
CA ILE A 312 -17.33 -18.45 6.14
C ILE A 312 -16.25 -19.08 7.02
N VAL A 313 -15.84 -18.40 8.10
CA VAL A 313 -14.81 -18.88 9.04
C VAL A 313 -15.26 -20.17 9.72
N GLU A 314 -16.53 -20.25 10.13
CA GLU A 314 -17.10 -21.46 10.74
C GLU A 314 -17.17 -22.65 9.76
N ALA A 315 -17.35 -22.39 8.46
CA ALA A 315 -17.36 -23.42 7.43
C ALA A 315 -15.95 -23.95 7.08
N VAL A 316 -14.91 -23.16 7.35
CA VAL A 316 -13.51 -23.53 7.09
C VAL A 316 -12.92 -24.15 8.37
N THR A 317 -13.43 -25.32 8.75
CA THR A 317 -12.84 -26.13 9.83
C THR A 317 -11.49 -26.73 9.39
N PRO A 318 -10.63 -27.19 10.31
CA PRO A 318 -9.39 -27.88 9.97
C PRO A 318 -9.63 -29.08 9.04
N GLU A 319 -10.73 -29.82 9.22
CA GLU A 319 -11.11 -30.93 8.35
C GLU A 319 -11.42 -30.45 6.93
N ALA A 320 -12.17 -29.35 6.78
CA ALA A 320 -12.48 -28.75 5.49
C ALA A 320 -11.25 -28.16 4.78
N LYS A 321 -10.26 -27.64 5.52
CA LYS A 321 -8.99 -27.14 4.94
C LYS A 321 -8.15 -28.28 4.34
N VAL A 322 -8.08 -29.44 4.99
CA VAL A 322 -7.37 -30.61 4.46
C VAL A 322 -8.01 -31.11 3.18
N GLU A 323 -9.35 -31.19 3.15
CA GLU A 323 -10.12 -31.64 1.98
C GLU A 323 -10.02 -30.66 0.80
N ALA A 324 -10.11 -29.35 1.06
CA ALA A 324 -9.97 -28.32 0.03
C ALA A 324 -8.56 -28.22 -0.55
N THR A 325 -7.51 -28.44 0.27
CA THR A 325 -6.11 -28.45 -0.21
C THR A 325 -5.87 -29.63 -1.13
N ALA A 326 -6.36 -30.82 -0.77
CA ALA A 326 -6.29 -32.01 -1.62
C ALA A 326 -7.03 -31.81 -2.96
N GLN A 327 -8.22 -31.20 -2.93
CA GLN A 327 -9.00 -30.90 -4.14
C GLN A 327 -8.34 -29.84 -5.04
N ALA A 328 -7.69 -28.82 -4.44
CA ALA A 328 -6.97 -27.80 -5.18
C ALA A 328 -5.73 -28.37 -5.88
N GLU A 329 -4.95 -29.23 -5.21
CA GLU A 329 -3.82 -29.94 -5.80
C GLU A 329 -4.27 -30.84 -6.97
N GLU A 330 -5.36 -31.59 -6.79
CA GLU A 330 -5.92 -32.47 -7.83
C GLU A 330 -6.45 -31.67 -9.05
N ALA A 331 -7.14 -30.54 -8.81
CA ALA A 331 -7.60 -29.66 -9.87
C ALA A 331 -6.45 -28.99 -10.64
N GLN A 332 -5.36 -28.66 -9.94
CA GLN A 332 -4.17 -28.03 -10.52
C GLN A 332 -3.38 -29.03 -11.38
N GLU A 333 -3.27 -30.30 -10.94
CA GLU A 333 -2.74 -31.38 -11.76
C GLU A 333 -3.62 -31.66 -12.99
N ALA A 334 -4.95 -31.68 -12.83
CA ALA A 334 -5.87 -31.89 -13.94
C ALA A 334 -5.79 -30.77 -15.00
N LEU A 335 -5.67 -29.52 -14.56
CA LEU A 335 -5.49 -28.37 -15.46
C LEU A 335 -4.13 -28.41 -16.16
N GLN A 336 -3.07 -28.78 -15.45
CA GLN A 336 -1.73 -28.93 -16.03
C GLN A 336 -1.71 -30.04 -17.08
N MET A 337 -2.42 -31.15 -16.83
CA MET A 337 -2.59 -32.25 -17.79
C MET A 337 -3.45 -31.85 -18.99
N SER A 338 -4.52 -31.06 -18.82
CA SER A 338 -5.35 -30.61 -19.94
C SER A 338 -4.63 -29.60 -20.84
N LEU A 339 -3.81 -28.73 -20.25
CA LEU A 339 -2.94 -27.81 -20.98
C LEU A 339 -1.82 -28.55 -21.72
N PHE A 340 -1.34 -29.68 -21.18
CA PHE A 340 -0.39 -30.54 -21.87
C PHE A 340 -1.02 -31.26 -23.06
N SER A 341 -2.26 -31.77 -22.91
CA SER A 341 -2.98 -32.41 -24.02
C SER A 341 -3.41 -31.44 -25.11
N ALA A 342 -3.77 -30.20 -24.76
CA ALA A 342 -4.15 -29.17 -25.74
C ALA A 342 -2.96 -28.72 -26.62
N ASN A 343 -1.73 -28.90 -26.16
CA ASN A 343 -0.50 -28.60 -26.92
C ASN A 343 0.01 -29.77 -27.77
N LEU A 344 -0.65 -30.94 -27.73
CA LEU A 344 -0.30 -32.11 -28.54
C LEU A 344 -1.06 -32.20 -29.87
N ASP A 345 -2.12 -31.41 -30.05
CA ASP A 345 -2.96 -31.42 -31.25
C ASP A 345 -2.54 -30.42 -32.34
N ASP A 346 -1.60 -29.51 -32.06
CA ASP A 346 -1.07 -28.53 -33.03
C ASP A 346 0.29 -28.94 -33.62
N ASP A 347 0.33 -30.13 -34.22
CA ASP A 347 1.46 -30.59 -35.03
C ASP A 347 1.27 -30.19 -36.52
N LEU A 348 1.22 -28.87 -36.78
CA LEU A 348 1.39 -28.31 -38.13
C LEU A 348 2.84 -27.81 -38.33
N LYS A 349 3.70 -28.78 -38.66
CA LYS A 349 4.99 -28.69 -39.38
C LYS A 349 5.65 -27.29 -39.48
N LEU A 350 6.66 -27.06 -38.62
CA LEU A 350 7.82 -26.23 -38.96
C LEU A 350 9.09 -27.11 -38.98
N PRO A 351 10.03 -26.88 -39.91
CA PRO A 351 11.12 -27.83 -40.17
C PRO A 351 12.17 -27.83 -39.06
N MET A 352 12.60 -29.04 -38.70
CA MET A 352 13.68 -29.29 -37.75
C MET A 352 15.04 -28.76 -38.22
N THR A 353 15.76 -28.06 -37.34
CA THR A 353 17.23 -28.14 -37.27
C THR A 353 17.76 -28.23 -35.83
N THR A 354 18.30 -29.42 -35.54
CA THR A 354 19.44 -29.77 -34.68
C THR A 354 19.44 -29.48 -33.16
N LYS A 355 19.40 -30.61 -32.44
CA LYS A 355 19.68 -30.90 -31.03
C LYS A 355 20.94 -30.19 -30.46
N ALA A 356 20.82 -29.72 -29.22
CA ALA A 356 21.91 -29.72 -28.24
C ALA A 356 21.46 -30.39 -26.94
N ARG A 357 22.15 -31.48 -26.62
CA ARG A 357 21.92 -32.47 -25.55
C ARG A 357 22.34 -31.91 -24.19
N ARG A 358 21.50 -31.98 -23.16
CA ARG A 358 21.92 -31.77 -21.75
C ARG A 358 21.70 -33.05 -20.95
N THR A 359 22.82 -33.66 -20.55
CA THR A 359 22.94 -34.86 -19.72
C THR A 359 22.55 -34.57 -18.27
N LYS A 360 21.60 -35.32 -17.71
CA LYS A 360 21.39 -35.44 -16.26
C LYS A 360 22.54 -36.25 -15.65
N LYS A 361 23.18 -35.72 -14.61
CA LYS A 361 23.96 -36.51 -13.64
C LYS A 361 23.12 -36.62 -12.39
N GLU A 362 22.66 -37.83 -12.08
CA GLU A 362 22.10 -38.19 -10.79
C GLU A 362 23.23 -38.24 -9.75
N GLN A 363 23.01 -37.60 -8.60
CA GLN A 363 23.76 -37.86 -7.37
C GLN A 363 22.80 -38.48 -6.37
N THR A 364 23.00 -39.76 -6.13
CA THR A 364 22.41 -40.56 -5.06
C THR A 364 23.12 -40.22 -3.74
N VAL A 365 22.35 -39.95 -2.68
CA VAL A 365 22.85 -39.88 -1.30
C VAL A 365 22.35 -41.14 -0.58
N PRO A 366 23.21 -41.95 0.06
CA PRO A 366 22.77 -43.12 0.81
C PRO A 366 22.33 -42.74 2.22
N VAL A 367 21.22 -43.34 2.64
CA VAL A 367 20.67 -43.31 4.00
C VAL A 367 21.51 -44.21 4.90
N HIS A 368 21.97 -43.69 6.04
CA HIS A 368 22.53 -44.49 7.13
C HIS A 368 21.54 -44.51 8.29
N THR A 369 21.22 -45.73 8.75
CA THR A 369 20.36 -46.07 9.88
C THR A 369 21.17 -46.21 11.18
N GLY A 370 20.51 -45.92 12.32
CA GLY A 370 20.97 -46.14 13.71
C GLY A 370 21.25 -44.82 14.43
N GLU A 371 20.82 -44.54 15.67
CA GLU A 371 20.20 -45.31 16.74
C GLU A 371 19.47 -44.32 17.68
N GLN A 372 18.47 -44.83 18.40
CA GLN A 372 17.70 -44.12 19.43
C GLN A 372 18.55 -43.86 20.68
N MET A 373 18.37 -42.70 21.32
CA MET A 373 18.45 -42.60 22.78
C MET A 373 17.41 -41.60 23.30
N ALA A 374 16.61 -42.11 24.23
CA ALA A 374 15.60 -41.42 25.00
C ALA A 374 16.21 -40.41 25.99
N LEU A 375 15.48 -39.34 26.27
CA LEU A 375 15.63 -38.54 27.48
C LEU A 375 14.23 -38.15 27.96
N GLU A 376 13.90 -38.67 29.13
CA GLU A 376 12.66 -38.47 29.87
C GLU A 376 12.47 -37.01 30.31
N VAL A 377 11.21 -36.59 30.30
CA VAL A 377 10.71 -35.40 31.01
C VAL A 377 10.10 -35.89 32.31
N THR A 378 10.43 -35.24 33.42
CA THR A 378 9.56 -35.23 34.62
C THR A 378 8.74 -33.96 34.65
#